data_AF-A0A534WBS0-F1
#
_entry.id   AF-A0A534WBS0-F1
#
_cell.length_a   1.000
_cell.length_b   1.000
_cell.length_c   1.000
_cell.angle_alpha   90.00
_cell.angle_beta   90.00
_cell.angle_gamma   90.00
#
_symmetry.space_group_name_H-M   'P 1'
#
loop_
_entity.id
_entity.type
_entity.pdbx_description
1 polymer ?
#
loop_
_entity_poly.entity_id
_entity_poly.type
_entity_poly.pdbx_seq_one_letter_code
_entity_poly.pdbx_strand_id
1 'polypeptide(L)'
;MSPPVHGVYARGYQPGNHVRPRYVGKFIEGGSPAPESARLAHEFVAWALCCRWLPWPRGPIARRVGLRRAPEGVKIRRDGAAATGSRRSMSWGRRSSRRFPRPPAASCARLSDTFALLLEYDGAPFRGWQDQPGMATVQGTLESAVRALVGKRLAVHGASRTDAGVHALGQVASLSGCRAPAFHQLQLPSALRLRRWEKADPSFHARSSSLGKRYRYDFRCFVQTAPDWDRARAALRALDGLSDLSGLSSPSNDRRPAPPLTSWELTDEGVLEVSGRAFRKHQVRNLAGHLAAVALGLATPESLRELALRRRPWMGARAPAHGLTLLEVLYPPELDPFRSPRSNGAAGPDRPLR
;
A
#
# COMPACT_ATOMS: atom_id res chain seq x y z
N MET A 1 -20.52 64.61 -9.85
CA MET A 1 -21.81 63.93 -10.09
C MET A 1 -21.70 62.52 -9.56
N SER A 2 -22.58 62.12 -8.64
CA SER A 2 -22.65 60.77 -8.05
C SER A 2 -23.47 59.80 -8.95
N PRO A 3 -23.73 58.52 -8.59
CA PRO A 3 -23.31 57.31 -9.32
C PRO A 3 -24.51 56.55 -9.98
N PRO A 4 -24.38 55.24 -10.30
CA PRO A 4 -24.96 54.30 -9.33
C PRO A 4 -24.09 53.10 -8.98
N VAL A 5 -24.42 52.63 -7.78
CA VAL A 5 -23.94 51.46 -7.05
C VAL A 5 -24.94 50.32 -7.29
N HIS A 6 -24.47 49.09 -7.48
CA HIS A 6 -25.17 47.90 -6.98
C HIS A 6 -24.15 46.92 -6.42
N GLY A 7 -24.19 46.75 -5.10
CA GLY A 7 -23.31 45.86 -4.35
C GLY A 7 -23.92 44.47 -4.12
N VAL A 8 -23.09 43.58 -3.58
CA VAL A 8 -23.53 42.49 -2.69
C VAL A 8 -22.59 42.47 -1.48
N TYR A 9 -23.18 42.52 -0.30
CA TYR A 9 -22.53 42.60 1.01
C TYR A 9 -21.93 41.27 1.47
N ALA A 10 -20.82 41.34 2.22
CA ALA A 10 -20.60 40.47 3.38
C ALA A 10 -20.10 41.34 4.54
N ARG A 11 -20.86 41.37 5.64
CA ARG A 11 -20.58 42.15 6.85
C ARG A 11 -19.30 41.69 7.50
N GLY A 12 -18.49 42.66 7.93
CA GLY A 12 -17.34 42.45 8.79
C GLY A 12 -17.73 42.06 10.22
N TYR A 13 -16.83 41.31 10.84
CA TYR A 13 -16.63 41.31 12.29
C TYR A 13 -15.11 41.44 12.54
N GLN A 14 -14.73 42.50 13.23
CA GLN A 14 -13.44 42.81 13.86
C GLN A 14 -13.80 43.55 15.16
N PRO A 15 -12.99 43.62 16.24
CA PRO A 15 -11.56 43.26 16.38
C PRO A 15 -11.21 42.53 17.72
N GLY A 16 -9.96 42.08 17.88
CA GLY A 16 -9.46 41.65 19.19
C GLY A 16 -8.09 40.97 19.23
N ASN A 17 -7.03 41.78 19.23
CA ASN A 17 -5.69 41.58 19.82
C ASN A 17 -4.72 40.43 19.40
N HIS A 18 -3.58 40.91 18.90
CA HIS A 18 -2.19 40.48 19.13
C HIS A 18 -1.51 39.41 18.24
N VAL A 19 -0.68 39.97 17.33
CA VAL A 19 0.71 39.59 16.96
C VAL A 19 0.93 38.55 15.84
N ARG A 20 1.09 39.13 14.63
CA ARG A 20 1.80 38.75 13.38
C ARG A 20 2.48 37.36 13.26
N PRO A 21 2.35 36.70 12.08
CA PRO A 21 3.46 35.97 11.47
C PRO A 21 4.26 36.90 10.54
N ARG A 22 5.57 37.02 10.79
CA ARG A 22 6.55 37.50 9.79
C ARG A 22 6.77 36.38 8.78
N TYR A 23 6.55 36.65 7.49
CA TYR A 23 7.29 36.00 6.42
C TYR A 23 8.07 37.05 5.66
N VAL A 24 9.39 36.88 5.65
CA VAL A 24 10.36 37.65 4.88
C VAL A 24 10.65 36.85 3.63
N GLY A 25 10.41 37.46 2.46
CA GLY A 25 10.79 36.91 1.17
C GLY A 25 10.64 38.01 0.11
N LYS A 26 11.69 38.84 -0.03
CA LYS A 26 11.80 39.89 -1.05
C LYS A 26 11.78 39.25 -2.46
N PHE A 27 10.94 39.79 -3.34
CA PHE A 27 11.13 39.70 -4.78
C PHE A 27 12.20 40.71 -5.21
N ILE A 28 13.12 40.30 -6.09
CA ILE A 28 13.92 41.20 -6.91
C ILE A 28 13.54 40.87 -8.36
N GLU A 29 13.10 41.90 -9.08
CA GLU A 29 12.73 41.90 -10.49
C GLU A 29 13.97 41.80 -11.40
N GLY A 30 13.80 41.16 -12.57
CA GLY A 30 14.66 41.38 -13.73
C GLY A 30 14.93 40.13 -14.57
N GLY A 31 14.26 40.01 -15.73
CA GLY A 31 14.73 39.19 -16.87
C GLY A 31 13.71 38.21 -17.48
N SER A 32 13.09 38.63 -18.59
CA SER A 32 12.32 37.95 -19.67
C SER A 32 11.41 36.72 -19.41
N PRO A 33 10.22 36.66 -20.05
CA PRO A 33 9.19 35.67 -19.76
C PRO A 33 9.48 34.31 -20.41
N ALA A 34 9.58 33.26 -19.60
CA ALA A 34 9.26 31.90 -20.04
C ALA A 34 7.72 31.75 -20.12
N PRO A 35 7.17 30.93 -21.04
CA PRO A 35 5.74 30.90 -21.32
C PRO A 35 4.91 30.58 -20.07
N GLU A 36 3.82 31.32 -19.94
CA GLU A 36 2.83 31.38 -18.86
C GLU A 36 2.00 30.08 -18.68
N SER A 37 2.47 28.95 -19.22
CA SER A 37 1.86 27.62 -19.07
C SER A 37 2.45 26.81 -17.90
N ALA A 38 3.51 27.30 -17.24
CA ALA A 38 4.23 26.56 -16.20
C ALA A 38 4.05 27.08 -14.76
N ARG A 39 3.26 28.14 -14.53
CA ARG A 39 3.13 28.77 -13.20
C ARG A 39 1.72 28.79 -12.57
N LEU A 40 0.66 28.38 -13.30
CA LEU A 40 -0.72 28.32 -12.76
C LEU A 40 -1.30 26.92 -12.59
N ALA A 41 -0.48 25.86 -12.60
CA ALA A 41 -0.92 24.50 -12.25
C ALA A 41 -0.80 24.18 -10.75
N HIS A 42 -0.32 25.14 -9.94
CA HIS A 42 0.32 24.80 -8.66
C HIS A 42 -0.51 25.03 -7.39
N GLU A 43 -1.63 25.75 -7.41
CA GLU A 43 -2.47 25.91 -6.22
C GLU A 43 -3.98 25.90 -6.56
N PHE A 44 -4.57 24.69 -6.57
CA PHE A 44 -5.94 24.40 -6.08
C PHE A 44 -7.20 24.29 -6.99
N VAL A 45 -7.34 24.85 -8.20
CA VAL A 45 -8.71 25.07 -8.75
C VAL A 45 -9.57 23.80 -9.07
N ALA A 46 -9.00 22.62 -9.37
CA ALA A 46 -9.81 21.43 -9.70
C ALA A 46 -10.09 20.46 -8.52
N TRP A 47 -9.52 20.70 -7.34
CA TRP A 47 -9.95 19.99 -6.12
C TRP A 47 -11.36 20.46 -5.68
N ALA A 48 -11.82 21.62 -6.16
CA ALA A 48 -12.91 22.40 -5.56
C ALA A 48 -14.23 22.51 -6.36
N LEU A 49 -14.32 22.14 -7.65
CA LEU A 49 -15.55 22.42 -8.43
C LEU A 49 -16.59 21.29 -8.52
N CYS A 50 -16.29 20.04 -8.14
CA CYS A 50 -17.29 18.94 -8.21
C CYS A 50 -17.52 18.12 -6.93
N CYS A 51 -16.72 18.30 -5.88
CA CYS A 51 -16.96 17.63 -4.59
C CYS A 51 -17.96 18.42 -3.73
N ARG A 52 -19.19 18.60 -4.22
CA ARG A 52 -20.32 19.02 -3.37
C ARG A 52 -21.05 17.74 -2.97
N TRP A 53 -20.85 17.28 -1.72
CA TRP A 53 -21.87 16.74 -0.80
C TRP A 53 -21.22 16.01 0.42
N LEU A 54 -21.16 16.79 1.51
CA LEU A 54 -21.37 16.47 2.94
C LEU A 54 -20.39 15.58 3.77
N PRO A 55 -20.27 15.93 5.08
CA PRO A 55 -19.41 15.27 6.05
C PRO A 55 -20.03 13.98 6.61
N TRP A 56 -19.13 13.08 6.99
CA TRP A 56 -19.40 11.84 7.72
C TRP A 56 -20.30 12.07 8.95
N PRO A 57 -21.42 11.33 9.13
CA PRO A 57 -22.26 11.48 10.31
C PRO A 57 -21.55 10.87 11.52
N ARG A 58 -21.23 11.69 12.52
CA ARG A 58 -20.96 11.24 13.89
C ARG A 58 -22.30 11.24 14.64
N GLY A 59 -22.85 10.06 14.89
CA GLY A 59 -23.99 9.90 15.80
C GLY A 59 -23.59 10.19 17.26
N PRO A 60 -24.52 10.62 18.13
CA PRO A 60 -24.20 11.01 19.50
C PRO A 60 -24.59 9.96 20.58
N ILE A 61 -23.93 10.09 21.73
CA ILE A 61 -24.27 9.63 23.10
C ILE A 61 -24.06 8.16 23.50
N ALA A 62 -23.07 7.93 24.39
CA ALA A 62 -23.29 7.26 25.68
C ALA A 62 -22.31 7.83 26.74
N ARG A 63 -22.87 8.20 27.90
CA ARG A 63 -22.22 8.91 29.01
C ARG A 63 -21.39 7.98 29.91
N ARG A 64 -20.37 8.59 30.53
CA ARG A 64 -19.71 8.35 31.85
C ARG A 64 -19.73 6.93 32.44
N VAL A 65 -18.53 6.43 32.73
CA VAL A 65 -18.14 6.09 34.11
C VAL A 65 -16.72 6.64 34.33
N GLY A 66 -16.57 7.52 35.32
CA GLY A 66 -15.28 8.06 35.71
C GLY A 66 -14.60 7.18 36.74
N LEU A 67 -13.27 7.10 36.70
CA LEU A 67 -12.45 6.66 37.83
C LEU A 67 -11.10 7.39 37.79
N ARG A 68 -11.04 8.38 38.70
CA ARG A 68 -9.94 8.88 39.55
C ARG A 68 -8.48 8.75 39.05
N ARG A 69 -7.80 9.91 39.09
CA ARG A 69 -6.35 10.11 39.00
C ARG A 69 -5.61 9.70 40.28
N ALA A 70 -4.31 9.46 40.06
CA ALA A 70 -3.13 9.69 40.92
C ALA A 70 -2.52 8.44 41.61
N PRO A 71 -1.21 8.43 41.95
CA PRO A 71 -0.13 9.40 41.68
C PRO A 71 1.19 8.80 41.11
N GLU A 72 2.08 9.72 40.76
CA GLU A 72 3.52 9.53 40.52
C GLU A 72 4.29 9.07 41.77
N GLY A 73 5.44 8.41 41.53
CA GLY A 73 6.63 8.58 42.35
C GLY A 73 6.98 7.45 43.31
N VAL A 74 7.91 6.58 42.92
CA VAL A 74 8.85 5.96 43.87
C VAL A 74 10.25 5.95 43.24
N LYS A 75 11.16 6.68 43.90
CA LYS A 75 12.61 6.63 43.70
C LYS A 75 13.17 5.36 44.35
N ILE A 76 14.08 4.67 43.68
CA ILE A 76 15.02 3.76 44.36
C ILE A 76 16.45 4.15 43.94
N ARG A 77 17.15 4.76 44.91
CA ARG A 77 18.61 4.73 45.10
C ARG A 77 18.85 3.55 46.10
N ARG A 78 19.96 2.82 46.17
CA ARG A 78 21.37 3.13 45.86
C ARG A 78 22.21 1.84 46.07
N ASP A 79 23.44 1.89 45.54
CA ASP A 79 24.67 1.18 45.98
C ASP A 79 24.85 -0.29 45.57
N GLY A 80 26.00 -0.75 45.06
CA GLY A 80 27.35 -0.20 45.05
C GLY A 80 28.29 -1.20 45.73
N ALA A 81 29.11 -1.94 44.98
CA ALA A 81 30.37 -2.52 45.46
C ALA A 81 31.17 -3.14 44.29
N ALA A 82 32.30 -2.52 44.00
CA ALA A 82 33.38 -3.10 43.22
C ALA A 82 34.22 -4.02 44.14
N ALA A 83 34.74 -5.11 43.59
CA ALA A 83 35.89 -5.80 44.16
C ALA A 83 36.77 -6.38 43.05
N THR A 84 37.97 -5.81 42.97
CA THR A 84 39.16 -6.23 42.25
C THR A 84 39.72 -7.55 42.78
N GLY A 85 40.23 -8.41 41.89
CA GLY A 85 41.02 -9.59 42.28
C GLY A 85 41.81 -10.15 41.11
N SER A 86 43.14 -10.00 41.14
CA SER A 86 44.08 -10.38 40.07
C SER A 86 44.68 -11.78 40.27
N ARG A 87 45.11 -12.37 39.13
CA ARG A 87 46.10 -13.48 38.96
C ARG A 87 45.60 -14.86 39.41
N ARG A 88 45.83 -15.95 38.67
CA ARG A 88 47.09 -16.40 38.09
C ARG A 88 46.83 -17.50 37.04
N SER A 89 47.71 -17.55 36.04
CA SER A 89 47.80 -18.55 34.98
C SER A 89 48.02 -19.97 35.52
N MET A 90 47.41 -20.97 34.90
CA MET A 90 47.93 -22.34 34.92
C MET A 90 47.68 -22.99 33.55
N SER A 91 48.79 -23.18 32.83
CA SER A 91 48.88 -23.84 31.54
C SER A 91 48.69 -25.36 31.70
N TRP A 92 47.74 -25.94 30.97
CA TRP A 92 47.68 -27.38 30.75
C TRP A 92 47.98 -27.69 29.29
N GLY A 93 48.87 -28.67 29.13
CA GLY A 93 49.62 -28.95 27.91
C GLY A 93 48.77 -29.37 26.72
N ARG A 94 49.31 -29.03 25.54
CA ARG A 94 48.88 -29.51 24.24
C ARG A 94 48.97 -31.04 24.20
N ARG A 95 47.83 -31.72 24.06
CA ARG A 95 47.76 -33.04 23.43
C ARG A 95 47.09 -32.91 22.08
N SER A 96 47.82 -33.32 21.05
CA SER A 96 47.39 -33.43 19.66
C SER A 96 46.40 -34.58 19.50
N SER A 97 45.11 -34.32 19.67
CA SER A 97 44.07 -35.21 19.14
C SER A 97 43.70 -34.71 17.74
N ARG A 98 44.04 -35.50 16.71
CA ARG A 98 43.61 -35.29 15.32
C ARG A 98 42.09 -35.05 15.30
N ARG A 99 41.67 -33.83 14.95
CA ARG A 99 40.26 -33.51 14.67
C ARG A 99 39.88 -34.23 13.39
N PHE A 100 39.14 -35.32 13.50
CA PHE A 100 38.30 -35.75 12.39
C PHE A 100 37.27 -34.63 12.13
N PRO A 101 37.09 -34.15 10.89
CA PRO A 101 36.00 -33.25 10.59
C PRO A 101 34.70 -33.97 10.94
N ARG A 102 33.95 -33.44 11.91
CA ARG A 102 32.55 -33.83 12.09
C ARG A 102 31.88 -33.50 10.76
N PRO A 103 31.15 -34.43 10.11
CA PRO A 103 30.26 -34.03 9.03
C PRO A 103 29.40 -32.88 9.56
N PRO A 104 29.09 -31.84 8.76
CA PRO A 104 28.17 -30.81 9.22
C PRO A 104 26.94 -31.54 9.72
N ALA A 105 26.58 -31.28 10.98
CA ALA A 105 25.32 -31.78 11.52
C ALA A 105 24.29 -31.32 10.50
N ALA A 106 23.71 -32.27 9.75
CA ALA A 106 22.52 -32.02 8.97
C ALA A 106 21.57 -31.43 10.00
N SER A 107 21.37 -30.11 9.92
CA SER A 107 20.47 -29.45 10.83
C SER A 107 19.17 -30.20 10.66
N CYS A 108 18.70 -30.85 11.71
CA CYS A 108 17.30 -31.19 11.84
C CYS A 108 16.55 -29.85 11.88
N ALA A 109 16.48 -29.16 10.75
CA ALA A 109 15.46 -28.20 10.46
C ALA A 109 14.21 -29.04 10.54
N ARG A 110 13.53 -28.99 11.69
CA ARG A 110 12.15 -29.43 11.78
C ARG A 110 11.46 -28.72 10.62
N LEU A 111 11.12 -29.49 9.59
CA LEU A 111 10.51 -28.99 8.35
C LEU A 111 9.25 -28.25 8.75
N SER A 112 9.36 -26.94 8.87
CA SER A 112 8.22 -26.10 9.13
C SER A 112 7.55 -25.88 7.79
N ASP A 113 6.29 -26.25 7.70
CA ASP A 113 5.52 -26.09 6.47
C ASP A 113 5.42 -24.60 6.11
N THR A 114 5.42 -24.32 4.81
CA THR A 114 5.08 -23.02 4.25
C THR A 114 3.61 -23.05 3.83
N PHE A 115 2.87 -21.99 4.17
CA PHE A 115 1.46 -21.85 3.81
C PHE A 115 1.25 -20.58 3.00
N ALA A 116 0.32 -20.66 2.05
CA ALA A 116 -0.21 -19.53 1.32
C ALA A 116 -1.64 -19.26 1.77
N LEU A 117 -1.98 -17.99 1.96
CA LEU A 117 -3.29 -17.51 2.40
C LEU A 117 -3.82 -16.55 1.35
N LEU A 118 -5.00 -16.82 0.81
CA LEU A 118 -5.74 -15.94 -0.08
C LEU A 118 -6.72 -15.10 0.74
N LEU A 119 -6.57 -13.79 0.66
CA LEU A 119 -7.23 -12.82 1.52
C LEU A 119 -8.03 -11.83 0.67
N GLU A 120 -9.18 -11.47 1.21
CA GLU A 120 -10.03 -10.38 0.74
C GLU A 120 -10.20 -9.38 1.88
N TYR A 121 -10.17 -8.08 1.59
CA TYR A 121 -10.43 -7.07 2.59
C TYR A 121 -10.98 -5.76 2.03
N ASP A 122 -11.86 -5.16 2.84
CA ASP A 122 -12.16 -3.73 2.77
C ASP A 122 -11.01 -2.96 3.43
N GLY A 123 -10.33 -2.11 2.66
CA GLY A 123 -9.20 -1.31 3.13
C GLY A 123 -9.57 -0.13 4.01
N ALA A 124 -10.84 0.31 4.04
CA ALA A 124 -11.27 1.53 4.71
C ALA A 124 -10.86 1.65 6.20
N PRO A 125 -11.01 0.61 7.05
CA PRO A 125 -10.59 0.69 8.45
C PRO A 125 -9.07 0.56 8.65
N PHE A 126 -8.31 0.19 7.61
CA PHE A 126 -6.88 -0.12 7.72
C PHE A 126 -5.98 1.03 7.25
N ARG A 127 -4.83 1.14 7.91
CA ARG A 127 -3.70 2.03 7.58
C ARG A 127 -2.72 1.35 6.64
N GLY A 128 -3.26 0.55 5.73
CA GLY A 128 -2.57 -0.20 4.69
C GLY A 128 -2.25 -1.64 5.10
N TRP A 129 -1.51 -2.32 4.23
CA TRP A 129 -1.09 -3.69 4.47
C TRP A 129 -0.07 -3.79 5.62
N GLN A 130 1.05 -3.08 5.49
CA GLN A 130 2.26 -3.29 6.27
C GLN A 130 2.08 -2.90 7.73
N ASP A 131 2.51 -3.78 8.63
CA ASP A 131 2.47 -3.51 10.07
C ASP A 131 3.23 -2.23 10.45
N GLN A 132 2.60 -1.44 11.32
CA GLN A 132 3.06 -0.13 11.78
C GLN A 132 2.65 0.03 13.24
N PRO A 133 3.56 0.46 14.13
CA PRO A 133 3.26 0.60 15.56
C PRO A 133 2.01 1.46 15.82
N GLY A 134 1.08 0.92 16.61
CA GLY A 134 -0.13 1.64 17.04
C GLY A 134 -1.20 1.85 15.97
N MET A 135 -1.04 1.25 14.78
CA MET A 135 -1.96 1.44 13.66
C MET A 135 -2.70 0.14 13.32
N ALA A 136 -3.99 0.23 13.01
CA ALA A 136 -4.75 -0.90 12.50
C ALA A 136 -4.30 -1.20 11.06
N THR A 137 -3.58 -2.31 10.86
CA THR A 137 -3.06 -2.74 9.55
C THR A 137 -3.55 -4.15 9.23
N VAL A 138 -3.60 -4.51 7.95
CA VAL A 138 -4.04 -5.85 7.54
C VAL A 138 -3.05 -6.90 8.04
N GLN A 139 -1.74 -6.67 7.88
CA GLN A 139 -0.69 -7.58 8.34
C GLN A 139 -0.74 -7.76 9.85
N GLY A 140 -0.78 -6.67 10.63
CA GLY A 140 -0.79 -6.76 12.10
C GLY A 140 -2.05 -7.45 12.64
N THR A 141 -3.20 -7.24 11.99
CA THR A 141 -4.46 -7.93 12.30
C THR A 141 -4.33 -9.43 12.04
N LEU A 142 -3.83 -9.81 10.87
CA LEU A 142 -3.65 -11.21 10.50
C LEU A 142 -2.61 -11.91 11.39
N GLU A 143 -1.48 -11.28 11.67
CA GLU A 143 -0.44 -11.80 12.56
C GLU A 143 -0.96 -11.98 13.99
N SER A 144 -1.82 -11.08 14.47
CA SER A 144 -2.47 -11.21 15.77
C SER A 144 -3.42 -12.41 15.82
N ALA A 145 -4.24 -12.59 14.79
CA ALA A 145 -5.14 -13.75 14.68
C ALA A 145 -4.38 -15.07 14.57
N VAL A 146 -3.32 -15.12 13.75
CA VAL A 146 -2.43 -16.28 13.62
C VAL A 146 -1.74 -16.59 14.94
N ARG A 147 -1.27 -15.58 15.67
CA ARG A 147 -0.67 -15.78 17.00
C ARG A 147 -1.66 -16.38 17.99
N ALA A 148 -2.92 -15.92 17.99
CA ALA A 148 -3.95 -16.46 18.87
C ALA A 148 -4.22 -17.95 18.57
N LEU A 149 -4.21 -18.33 17.29
CA LEU A 149 -4.44 -19.72 16.85
C LEU A 149 -3.24 -20.64 17.10
N VAL A 150 -2.02 -20.17 16.80
CA VAL A 150 -0.81 -21.01 16.80
C VAL A 150 -0.04 -20.93 18.13
N GLY A 151 -0.34 -19.95 18.98
CA GLY A 151 0.31 -19.75 20.28
C GLY A 151 1.67 -19.05 20.21
N LYS A 152 2.14 -18.65 19.03
CA LYS A 152 3.41 -17.93 18.84
C LYS A 152 3.33 -16.94 17.68
N ARG A 153 4.23 -15.96 17.68
CA ARG A 153 4.36 -15.00 16.58
C ARG A 153 4.96 -15.69 15.36
N LEU A 154 4.33 -15.50 14.20
CA LEU A 154 4.83 -15.90 12.89
C LEU A 154 4.87 -14.67 11.99
N ALA A 155 5.94 -14.53 11.22
CA ALA A 155 6.04 -13.46 10.24
C ALA A 155 5.12 -13.77 9.05
N VAL A 156 4.32 -12.78 8.65
CA VAL A 156 3.45 -12.88 7.48
C VAL A 156 3.97 -11.97 6.37
N HIS A 157 4.21 -12.54 5.20
CA HIS A 157 4.70 -11.80 4.05
C HIS A 157 3.60 -11.63 3.01
N GLY A 158 3.15 -10.40 2.77
CA GLY A 158 2.18 -10.09 1.73
C GLY A 158 2.81 -9.96 0.35
N ALA A 159 2.09 -10.42 -0.68
CA ALA A 159 2.45 -10.27 -2.07
C ALA A 159 2.47 -8.81 -2.52
N SER A 160 1.49 -8.03 -2.06
CA SER A 160 1.42 -6.60 -2.29
C SER A 160 1.31 -5.79 -1.01
N ARG A 161 1.93 -4.60 -1.00
CA ARG A 161 1.81 -3.62 0.08
C ARG A 161 0.83 -2.55 -0.35
N THR A 162 -0.45 -2.79 -0.10
CA THR A 162 -1.52 -1.82 -0.37
C THR A 162 -1.43 -0.62 0.56
N ASP A 163 -1.78 0.56 0.03
CA ASP A 163 -1.82 1.80 0.82
C ASP A 163 -3.00 1.80 1.80
N ALA A 164 -3.00 2.75 2.74
CA ALA A 164 -4.15 3.01 3.60
C ALA A 164 -5.42 3.28 2.77
N GLY A 165 -6.52 2.59 3.09
CA GLY A 165 -7.80 2.71 2.40
C GLY A 165 -7.91 1.95 1.08
N VAL A 166 -6.90 1.19 0.64
CA VAL A 166 -6.95 0.38 -0.60
C VAL A 166 -7.52 -1.01 -0.30
N HIS A 167 -8.42 -1.50 -1.14
CA HIS A 167 -9.08 -2.79 -0.98
C HIS A 167 -8.30 -3.93 -1.65
N ALA A 168 -8.66 -5.18 -1.36
CA ALA A 168 -8.20 -6.33 -2.12
C ALA A 168 -9.25 -7.44 -2.19
N LEU A 169 -9.35 -8.08 -3.36
CA LEU A 169 -10.12 -9.30 -3.58
C LEU A 169 -9.24 -10.55 -3.63
N GLY A 170 -7.97 -10.39 -3.99
CA GLY A 170 -7.02 -11.49 -4.16
C GLY A 170 -5.62 -11.17 -3.65
N GLN A 171 -5.52 -10.65 -2.42
CA GLN A 171 -4.22 -10.53 -1.76
C GLN A 171 -3.72 -11.91 -1.37
N VAL A 172 -2.45 -12.19 -1.63
CA VAL A 172 -1.81 -13.43 -1.17
C VAL A 172 -0.80 -13.12 -0.08
N ALA A 173 -0.78 -13.93 0.96
CA ALA A 173 0.22 -13.89 2.02
C ALA A 173 0.88 -15.26 2.21
N SER A 174 2.16 -15.28 2.57
CA SER A 174 2.88 -16.50 2.91
C SER A 174 3.40 -16.43 4.34
N LEU A 175 3.37 -17.56 5.03
CA LEU A 175 3.97 -17.72 6.35
C LEU A 175 4.50 -19.14 6.53
N SER A 176 5.57 -19.27 7.30
CA SER A 176 6.21 -20.55 7.62
C SER A 176 6.47 -20.63 9.12
N GLY A 177 6.76 -21.83 9.64
CA GLY A 177 7.12 -21.99 11.04
C GLY A 177 6.05 -22.67 11.90
N CYS A 178 4.96 -23.16 11.32
CA CYS A 178 3.95 -23.96 12.01
C CYS A 178 3.65 -25.27 11.26
N ARG A 179 3.11 -26.25 11.96
CA ARG A 179 2.46 -27.42 11.35
C ARG A 179 1.02 -27.04 11.02
N ALA A 180 0.47 -27.57 9.93
CA ALA A 180 -0.85 -27.24 9.38
C ALA A 180 -1.89 -26.82 10.44
N PRO A 181 -2.10 -25.50 10.64
CA PRO A 181 -3.05 -25.03 11.62
C PRO A 181 -4.45 -25.03 11.02
N ALA A 182 -5.46 -25.04 11.90
CA ALA A 182 -6.86 -24.89 11.52
C ALA A 182 -7.15 -23.44 11.08
N PHE A 183 -6.54 -22.95 9.99
CA PHE A 183 -6.68 -21.54 9.55
C PHE A 183 -8.13 -21.13 9.27
N HIS A 184 -9.02 -22.09 9.01
CA HIS A 184 -10.47 -21.87 8.93
C HIS A 184 -11.08 -21.33 10.24
N GLN A 185 -10.38 -21.46 11.38
CA GLN A 185 -10.78 -20.96 12.69
C GLN A 185 -10.22 -19.58 13.02
N LEU A 186 -9.46 -18.94 12.11
CA LEU A 186 -8.94 -17.60 12.33
C LEU A 186 -10.09 -16.62 12.61
N GLN A 187 -10.03 -15.98 13.75
CA GLN A 187 -10.95 -14.91 14.13
C GLN A 187 -10.43 -13.60 13.51
N LEU A 188 -11.10 -13.15 12.45
CA LEU A 188 -10.76 -11.93 11.72
C LEU A 188 -11.92 -10.93 11.82
N PRO A 189 -11.66 -9.62 11.82
CA PRO A 189 -12.72 -8.61 11.77
C PRO A 189 -13.49 -8.71 10.45
N SER A 190 -14.73 -8.22 10.41
CA SER A 190 -15.60 -8.28 9.23
C SER A 190 -14.97 -7.70 7.95
N ALA A 191 -14.06 -6.72 8.10
CA ALA A 191 -13.35 -6.10 6.99
C ALA A 191 -12.19 -6.93 6.41
N LEU A 192 -11.80 -8.07 7.01
CA LEU A 192 -10.73 -8.95 6.54
C LEU A 192 -11.18 -10.41 6.56
N ARG A 193 -11.11 -11.07 5.41
CA ARG A 193 -11.57 -12.44 5.24
C ARG A 193 -10.47 -13.33 4.68
N LEU A 194 -10.29 -14.49 5.30
CA LEU A 194 -9.56 -15.60 4.68
C LEU A 194 -10.49 -16.33 3.70
N ARG A 195 -10.15 -16.28 2.41
CA ARG A 195 -10.91 -16.95 1.34
C ARG A 195 -10.52 -18.40 1.18
N ARG A 196 -9.22 -18.67 1.18
CA ARG A 196 -8.62 -20.00 1.01
C ARG A 196 -7.23 -20.01 1.63
N TRP A 197 -6.75 -21.17 2.02
CA TRP A 197 -5.35 -21.38 2.38
C TRP A 197 -4.89 -22.73 1.85
N GLU A 198 -3.61 -22.84 1.56
CA GLU A 198 -3.01 -24.05 1.00
C GLU A 198 -1.60 -24.25 1.59
N LYS A 199 -1.20 -25.51 1.75
CA LYS A 199 0.21 -25.82 1.98
C LYS A 199 0.96 -25.56 0.68
N ALA A 200 1.97 -24.72 0.74
CA ALA A 200 2.74 -24.31 -0.42
C ALA A 200 4.12 -25.00 -0.45
N ASP A 201 4.78 -24.93 -1.61
CA ASP A 201 6.17 -25.34 -1.74
C ASP A 201 7.04 -24.64 -0.68
N PRO A 202 8.03 -25.31 -0.06
CA PRO A 202 8.91 -24.68 0.92
C PRO A 202 9.63 -23.41 0.41
N SER A 203 9.87 -23.31 -0.90
CA SER A 203 10.49 -22.15 -1.55
C SER A 203 9.50 -21.03 -1.89
N PHE A 204 8.20 -21.25 -1.73
CA PHE A 204 7.18 -20.25 -2.03
C PHE A 204 7.29 -19.03 -1.12
N HIS A 205 7.29 -17.85 -1.73
CA HIS A 205 7.20 -16.59 -1.01
C HIS A 205 6.24 -15.65 -1.74
N ALA A 206 5.17 -15.22 -1.07
CA ALA A 206 4.06 -14.50 -1.69
C ALA A 206 4.50 -13.28 -2.54
N ARG A 207 5.53 -12.56 -2.09
CA ARG A 207 6.09 -11.42 -2.84
C ARG A 207 7.06 -11.79 -3.97
N SER A 208 8.13 -12.53 -3.70
CA SER A 208 9.21 -12.77 -4.66
C SER A 208 8.88 -13.83 -5.70
N SER A 209 7.95 -14.76 -5.39
CA SER A 209 7.45 -15.74 -6.36
C SER A 209 6.41 -15.15 -7.33
N SER A 210 5.94 -13.91 -7.12
CA SER A 210 4.90 -13.28 -7.95
C SER A 210 5.44 -12.92 -9.34
N LEU A 211 4.71 -13.32 -10.38
CA LEU A 211 4.94 -12.92 -11.77
C LEU A 211 4.33 -11.56 -12.11
N GLY A 212 3.23 -11.22 -11.46
CA GLY A 212 2.51 -9.99 -11.71
C GLY A 212 1.35 -9.79 -10.76
N LYS A 213 0.72 -8.62 -10.89
CA LYS A 213 -0.44 -8.20 -10.10
C LYS A 213 -1.42 -7.50 -11.03
N ARG A 214 -2.70 -7.68 -10.76
CA ARG A 214 -3.77 -6.96 -11.45
C ARG A 214 -4.55 -6.11 -10.45
N TYR A 215 -4.75 -4.85 -10.82
CA TYR A 215 -5.49 -3.87 -10.06
C TYR A 215 -6.67 -3.36 -10.85
N ARG A 216 -7.75 -3.02 -10.14
CA ARG A 216 -8.87 -2.24 -10.65
C ARG A 216 -8.92 -0.89 -9.95
N TYR A 217 -9.15 0.17 -10.71
CA TYR A 217 -9.45 1.49 -10.21
C TYR A 217 -10.83 1.93 -10.71
N ASP A 218 -11.71 2.31 -9.79
CA ASP A 218 -13.05 2.85 -10.10
C ASP A 218 -13.05 4.37 -9.96
N PHE A 219 -13.20 5.08 -11.08
CA PHE A 219 -13.18 6.55 -11.09
C PHE A 219 -14.45 7.19 -10.53
N ARG A 220 -15.57 6.46 -10.49
CA ARG A 220 -16.87 6.98 -10.01
C ARG A 220 -16.83 7.36 -8.52
N CYS A 221 -15.80 6.92 -7.80
CA CYS A 221 -15.59 7.34 -6.42
C CYS A 221 -15.23 8.82 -6.26
N PHE A 222 -14.80 9.52 -7.33
CA PHE A 222 -14.53 10.96 -7.26
C PHE A 222 -14.77 11.75 -8.56
N VAL A 223 -14.92 11.10 -9.71
CA VAL A 223 -15.28 11.74 -10.98
C VAL A 223 -16.81 11.76 -11.09
N GLN A 224 -17.41 12.95 -10.93
CA GLN A 224 -18.87 13.15 -10.90
C GLN A 224 -19.42 13.90 -12.13
N THR A 225 -18.54 14.31 -13.03
CA THR A 225 -18.86 15.03 -14.29
C THR A 225 -18.72 14.09 -15.48
N ALA A 226 -19.16 14.53 -16.67
CA ALA A 226 -18.97 13.81 -17.92
C ALA A 226 -17.47 13.75 -18.30
N PRO A 227 -16.79 12.60 -18.15
CA PRO A 227 -15.38 12.45 -18.51
C PRO A 227 -15.24 12.01 -19.97
N ASP A 228 -14.15 12.42 -20.61
CA ASP A 228 -13.74 11.91 -21.92
C ASP A 228 -12.74 10.77 -21.73
N TRP A 229 -13.24 9.53 -21.66
CA TRP A 229 -12.39 8.35 -21.49
C TRP A 229 -11.58 8.01 -22.75
N ASP A 230 -11.97 8.48 -23.93
CA ASP A 230 -11.17 8.30 -25.15
C ASP A 230 -9.85 9.09 -25.06
N ARG A 231 -9.89 10.31 -24.51
CA ARG A 231 -8.66 11.07 -24.20
C ARG A 231 -7.77 10.34 -23.20
N ALA A 232 -8.36 9.74 -22.16
CA ALA A 232 -7.59 8.96 -21.18
C ALA A 232 -6.99 7.69 -21.80
N ARG A 233 -7.74 7.00 -22.69
CA ARG A 233 -7.22 5.86 -23.46
C ARG A 233 -6.08 6.28 -24.39
N ALA A 234 -6.18 7.44 -25.04
CA ALA A 234 -5.09 7.99 -25.85
C ALA A 234 -3.82 8.24 -25.01
N ALA A 235 -3.98 8.74 -23.78
CA ALA A 235 -2.86 8.92 -22.84
C ALA A 235 -2.23 7.58 -22.45
N LEU A 236 -3.04 6.55 -22.17
CA LEU A 236 -2.56 5.20 -21.83
C LEU A 236 -1.71 4.59 -22.96
N ARG A 237 -2.17 4.71 -24.21
CA ARG A 237 -1.39 4.27 -25.40
C ARG A 237 -0.04 4.97 -25.50
N ALA A 238 0.07 6.21 -25.02
CA ALA A 238 1.34 6.93 -25.03
C ALA A 238 2.40 6.33 -24.08
N LEU A 239 2.01 5.42 -23.17
CA LEU A 239 2.94 4.67 -22.33
C LEU A 239 3.54 3.44 -23.03
N ASP A 240 3.00 3.03 -24.18
CA ASP A 240 3.47 1.86 -24.89
C ASP A 240 4.93 2.04 -25.34
N GLY A 241 5.72 0.97 -25.19
CA GLY A 241 7.16 0.93 -25.48
C GLY A 241 8.06 1.55 -24.40
N LEU A 242 7.51 2.17 -23.35
CA LEU A 242 8.32 2.64 -22.23
C LEU A 242 8.75 1.46 -21.34
N SER A 243 10.03 1.39 -21.00
CA SER A 243 10.57 0.34 -20.11
C SER A 243 10.65 0.76 -18.64
N ASP A 244 10.49 2.05 -18.35
CA ASP A 244 10.53 2.62 -17.01
C ASP A 244 9.40 3.63 -16.81
N LEU A 245 8.53 3.35 -15.84
CA LEU A 245 7.41 4.20 -15.43
C LEU A 245 7.66 4.86 -14.06
N SER A 246 8.91 4.98 -13.62
CA SER A 246 9.26 5.53 -12.32
C SER A 246 8.76 6.96 -12.12
N GLY A 247 8.63 7.75 -13.18
CA GLY A 247 8.06 9.10 -13.12
C GLY A 247 6.61 9.14 -12.61
N LEU A 248 5.87 8.02 -12.74
CA LEU A 248 4.52 7.86 -12.19
C LEU A 248 4.50 7.45 -10.72
N SER A 249 5.65 7.37 -10.05
CA SER A 249 5.78 6.82 -8.70
C SER A 249 6.11 7.91 -7.68
N SER A 250 5.68 7.70 -6.44
CA SER A 250 6.11 8.57 -5.35
C SER A 250 7.58 8.32 -4.96
N PRO A 251 8.26 9.32 -4.36
CA PRO A 251 9.65 9.19 -3.95
C PRO A 251 9.91 7.93 -3.12
N SER A 252 11.02 7.27 -3.42
CA SER A 252 11.48 6.05 -2.76
C SER A 252 13.01 5.97 -2.83
N ASN A 253 13.62 5.34 -1.83
CA ASN A 253 15.05 5.02 -1.85
C ASN A 253 15.38 3.86 -2.80
N ASP A 254 14.36 3.13 -3.28
CA ASP A 254 14.52 2.06 -4.26
C ASP A 254 14.71 2.64 -5.65
N ARG A 255 15.90 2.42 -6.23
CA ARG A 255 16.31 2.95 -7.54
C ARG A 255 15.96 2.03 -8.71
N ARG A 256 15.41 0.85 -8.45
CA ARG A 256 15.01 -0.06 -9.54
C ARG A 256 13.89 0.60 -10.35
N PRO A 257 13.87 0.46 -11.69
CA PRO A 257 12.84 1.06 -12.52
C PRO A 257 11.46 0.50 -12.17
N ALA A 258 10.41 1.28 -12.42
CA ALA A 258 9.04 0.78 -12.38
C ALA A 258 8.79 0.05 -13.71
N PRO A 259 8.51 -1.26 -13.72
CA PRO A 259 8.33 -1.96 -14.98
C PRO A 259 7.11 -1.44 -15.74
N PRO A 260 7.04 -1.66 -17.06
CA PRO A 260 5.87 -1.34 -17.86
C PRO A 260 4.62 -2.08 -17.38
N LEU A 261 3.47 -1.52 -17.76
CA LEU A 261 2.21 -2.26 -17.72
C LEU A 261 2.28 -3.42 -18.71
N THR A 262 1.77 -4.58 -18.32
CA THR A 262 1.65 -5.74 -19.21
C THR A 262 0.32 -5.77 -19.95
N SER A 263 -0.72 -5.20 -19.35
CA SER A 263 -2.01 -4.96 -19.99
C SER A 263 -2.76 -3.86 -19.25
N TRP A 264 -3.67 -3.20 -19.94
CA TRP A 264 -4.60 -2.25 -19.36
C TRP A 264 -5.92 -2.27 -20.14
N GLU A 265 -7.01 -1.95 -19.46
CA GLU A 265 -8.34 -1.78 -20.04
C GLU A 265 -9.03 -0.62 -19.31
N LEU A 266 -9.64 0.30 -20.04
CA LEU A 266 -10.41 1.41 -19.48
C LEU A 266 -11.79 1.45 -20.14
N THR A 267 -12.81 1.10 -19.37
CA THR A 267 -14.21 1.07 -19.84
C THR A 267 -14.80 2.49 -19.91
N ASP A 268 -15.90 2.64 -20.64
CA ASP A 268 -16.62 3.92 -20.77
C ASP A 268 -17.32 4.35 -19.47
N GLU A 269 -17.50 3.42 -18.52
CA GLU A 269 -18.02 3.69 -17.18
C GLU A 269 -16.93 4.19 -16.22
N GLY A 270 -15.68 4.33 -16.68
CA GLY A 270 -14.57 4.77 -15.83
C GLY A 270 -14.10 3.69 -14.87
N VAL A 271 -13.94 2.46 -15.37
CA VAL A 271 -13.26 1.37 -14.66
C VAL A 271 -11.95 1.07 -15.38
N LEU A 272 -10.83 1.28 -14.69
CA LEU A 272 -9.49 0.96 -15.19
C LEU A 272 -9.00 -0.34 -14.57
N GLU A 273 -8.72 -1.35 -15.39
CA GLU A 273 -7.91 -2.49 -14.97
C GLU A 273 -6.50 -2.36 -15.51
N VAL A 274 -5.49 -2.58 -14.65
CA VAL A 274 -4.08 -2.57 -15.03
C VAL A 274 -3.37 -3.80 -14.48
N SER A 275 -2.55 -4.41 -15.32
CA SER A 275 -1.66 -5.50 -14.94
C SER A 275 -0.21 -5.10 -15.12
N GLY A 276 0.65 -5.60 -14.26
CA GLY A 276 2.09 -5.36 -14.35
C GLY A 276 2.88 -6.33 -13.49
N ARG A 277 4.16 -6.52 -13.81
CA ARG A 277 5.06 -7.40 -13.05
C ARG A 277 5.23 -6.93 -11.60
N ALA A 278 5.36 -5.61 -11.43
CA ALA A 278 5.40 -4.98 -10.12
C ALA A 278 4.93 -3.52 -10.25
N PHE A 279 4.42 -2.98 -9.15
CA PHE A 279 4.06 -1.58 -9.05
C PHE A 279 4.88 -0.92 -7.94
N ARG A 280 5.35 0.30 -8.21
CA ARG A 280 6.01 1.15 -7.23
C ARG A 280 4.98 1.83 -6.32
N LYS A 281 5.50 2.46 -5.26
CA LYS A 281 4.69 3.19 -4.29
C LYS A 281 3.81 4.23 -4.99
N HIS A 282 2.50 4.10 -4.78
CA HIS A 282 1.44 4.94 -5.33
C HIS A 282 1.30 4.95 -6.87
N GLN A 283 2.04 4.11 -7.62
CA GLN A 283 2.12 4.20 -9.07
C GLN A 283 0.73 4.15 -9.75
N VAL A 284 -0.11 3.17 -9.37
CA VAL A 284 -1.46 3.02 -9.95
C VAL A 284 -2.37 4.20 -9.61
N ARG A 285 -2.25 4.77 -8.41
CA ARG A 285 -3.08 5.91 -7.97
C ARG A 285 -2.64 7.23 -8.59
N ASN A 286 -1.35 7.39 -8.83
CA ASN A 286 -0.81 8.54 -9.56
C ASN A 286 -1.22 8.47 -11.04
N LEU A 287 -1.11 7.28 -11.66
CA LEU A 287 -1.64 7.01 -12.99
C LEU A 287 -3.13 7.36 -13.07
N ALA A 288 -3.95 6.82 -12.17
CA ALA A 288 -5.39 7.13 -12.13
C ALA A 288 -5.64 8.64 -11.93
N GLY A 289 -4.92 9.30 -11.02
CA GLY A 289 -5.09 10.74 -10.79
C GLY A 289 -4.84 11.56 -12.05
N HIS A 290 -3.83 11.19 -12.83
CA HIS A 290 -3.53 11.85 -14.09
C HIS A 290 -4.54 11.56 -15.19
N LEU A 291 -4.97 10.30 -15.30
CA LEU A 291 -5.97 9.90 -16.29
C LEU A 291 -7.29 10.63 -16.06
N ALA A 292 -7.69 10.84 -14.80
CA ALA A 292 -8.84 11.68 -14.48
C ALA A 292 -8.61 13.13 -14.94
N ALA A 293 -7.43 13.71 -14.73
CA ALA A 293 -7.13 15.06 -15.21
C ALA A 293 -7.20 15.16 -16.75
N VAL A 294 -6.71 14.14 -17.47
CA VAL A 294 -6.81 14.08 -18.94
C VAL A 294 -8.27 13.95 -19.39
N ALA A 295 -9.03 13.06 -18.76
CA ALA A 295 -10.43 12.83 -19.09
C ALA A 295 -11.32 14.07 -18.82
N LEU A 296 -10.95 14.87 -17.83
CA LEU A 296 -11.62 16.13 -17.51
C LEU A 296 -11.11 17.33 -18.32
N GLY A 297 -10.20 17.12 -19.28
CA GLY A 297 -9.64 18.19 -20.12
C GLY A 297 -8.65 19.11 -19.39
N LEU A 298 -8.26 18.79 -18.16
CA LEU A 298 -7.31 19.56 -17.34
C LEU A 298 -5.85 19.27 -17.71
N ALA A 299 -5.61 18.19 -18.46
CA ALA A 299 -4.30 17.81 -18.97
C ALA A 299 -4.42 17.26 -20.40
N THR A 300 -3.31 17.30 -21.14
CA THR A 300 -3.22 16.72 -22.48
C THR A 300 -2.88 15.23 -22.40
N PRO A 301 -3.29 14.39 -23.37
CA PRO A 301 -2.90 12.98 -23.40
C PRO A 301 -1.37 12.76 -23.37
N GLU A 302 -0.61 13.62 -24.04
CA GLU A 302 0.86 13.54 -24.16
C GLU A 302 1.55 13.74 -22.81
N SER A 303 0.95 14.55 -21.93
CA SER A 303 1.51 14.86 -20.61
C SER A 303 1.73 13.63 -19.73
N LEU A 304 0.97 12.53 -19.94
CA LEU A 304 1.17 11.29 -19.21
C LEU A 304 2.52 10.64 -19.55
N ARG A 305 2.87 10.60 -20.85
CA ARG A 305 4.16 10.08 -21.33
C ARG A 305 5.30 10.96 -20.82
N GLU A 306 5.14 12.27 -20.88
CA GLU A 306 6.13 13.21 -20.33
C GLU A 306 6.37 12.97 -18.84
N LEU A 307 5.31 12.78 -18.06
CA LEU A 307 5.41 12.46 -16.63
C LEU A 307 6.13 11.14 -16.39
N ALA A 308 5.82 10.09 -17.16
CA ALA A 308 6.47 8.79 -17.03
C ALA A 308 7.99 8.87 -17.28
N LEU A 309 8.42 9.70 -18.24
CA LEU A 309 9.83 9.92 -18.60
C LEU A 309 10.60 10.80 -17.61
N ARG A 310 9.93 11.50 -16.69
CA ARG A 310 10.61 12.36 -15.71
C ARG A 310 11.42 11.52 -14.72
N ARG A 311 12.64 11.99 -14.45
CA ARG A 311 13.53 11.44 -13.40
C ARG A 311 13.23 12.00 -12.01
N ARG A 312 12.39 13.03 -11.92
CA ARG A 312 11.99 13.70 -10.68
C ARG A 312 10.71 13.05 -10.10
N PRO A 313 10.52 13.11 -8.77
CA PRO A 313 9.38 12.50 -8.12
C PRO A 313 8.04 13.06 -8.60
N TRP A 314 7.00 12.24 -8.52
CA TRP A 314 5.62 12.62 -8.80
C TRP A 314 5.18 13.90 -8.07
N MET A 315 4.67 14.87 -8.82
CA MET A 315 4.18 16.18 -8.32
C MET A 315 2.67 16.40 -8.58
N GLY A 316 1.97 15.42 -9.17
CA GLY A 316 0.55 15.54 -9.51
C GLY A 316 -0.41 15.16 -8.37
N ALA A 317 -1.70 15.34 -8.60
CA ALA A 317 -2.74 14.86 -7.69
C ALA A 317 -2.75 13.32 -7.66
N ARG A 318 -2.84 12.74 -6.46
CA ARG A 318 -2.94 11.30 -6.27
C ARG A 318 -4.40 10.91 -6.07
N ALA A 319 -4.88 9.94 -6.83
CA ALA A 319 -6.27 9.53 -6.74
C ALA A 319 -6.61 8.94 -5.34
N PRO A 320 -7.88 9.06 -4.90
CA PRO A 320 -8.37 8.46 -3.66
C PRO A 320 -8.03 6.97 -3.56
N ALA A 321 -7.78 6.50 -2.34
CA ALA A 321 -7.37 5.11 -2.11
C ALA A 321 -8.52 4.11 -2.29
N HIS A 322 -9.74 4.48 -1.89
CA HIS A 322 -10.91 3.61 -1.90
C HIS A 322 -11.44 3.28 -3.31
N GLY A 323 -10.95 3.97 -4.35
CA GLY A 323 -11.18 3.57 -5.73
C GLY A 323 -10.32 2.39 -6.19
N LEU A 324 -9.21 2.10 -5.49
CA LEU A 324 -8.24 1.07 -5.88
C LEU A 324 -8.52 -0.27 -5.17
N THR A 325 -8.53 -1.34 -5.95
CA THR A 325 -8.66 -2.72 -5.47
C THR A 325 -7.59 -3.61 -6.11
N LEU A 326 -6.84 -4.36 -5.30
CA LEU A 326 -6.01 -5.47 -5.79
C LEU A 326 -6.91 -6.65 -6.17
N LEU A 327 -6.99 -6.99 -7.45
CA LEU A 327 -7.83 -8.10 -7.92
C LEU A 327 -7.18 -9.44 -7.68
N GLU A 328 -5.91 -9.60 -8.07
CA GLU A 328 -5.19 -10.87 -7.94
C GLU A 328 -3.67 -10.69 -7.99
N VAL A 329 -2.99 -11.76 -7.59
CA VAL A 329 -1.54 -11.92 -7.72
C VAL A 329 -1.28 -13.18 -8.52
N LEU A 330 -0.47 -13.05 -9.57
CA LEU A 330 -0.13 -14.13 -10.48
C LEU A 330 1.17 -14.81 -10.04
N TYR A 331 1.20 -16.13 -10.12
CA TYR A 331 2.35 -16.98 -9.78
C TYR A 331 2.67 -17.95 -10.94
N PRO A 332 3.91 -18.49 -11.01
CA PRO A 332 4.23 -19.56 -11.95
C PRO A 332 3.33 -20.78 -11.69
N PRO A 333 2.84 -21.48 -12.73
CA PRO A 333 1.90 -22.60 -12.57
C PRO A 333 2.37 -23.71 -11.64
N GLU A 334 3.68 -23.92 -11.53
CA GLU A 334 4.35 -24.89 -10.68
C GLU A 334 4.49 -24.45 -9.22
N LEU A 335 4.42 -23.15 -8.95
CA LEU A 335 4.50 -22.57 -7.61
C LEU A 335 3.17 -21.99 -7.11
N ASP A 336 2.17 -21.88 -7.99
CA ASP A 336 0.86 -21.32 -7.65
C ASP A 336 0.10 -22.26 -6.70
N PRO A 337 -0.06 -21.88 -5.42
CA PRO A 337 -0.70 -22.74 -4.44
C PRO A 337 -2.22 -22.82 -4.65
N PHE A 338 -2.82 -21.88 -5.39
CA PHE A 338 -4.28 -21.81 -5.55
C PHE A 338 -4.77 -22.29 -6.90
N ARG A 339 -3.85 -22.68 -7.81
CA ARG A 339 -4.20 -23.25 -9.09
C ARG A 339 -5.05 -24.51 -8.89
N SER A 340 -6.23 -24.55 -9.48
CA SER A 340 -7.01 -25.79 -9.55
C SER A 340 -6.15 -26.85 -10.25
N PRO A 341 -6.02 -28.08 -9.70
CA PRO A 341 -5.38 -29.15 -10.42
C PRO A 341 -6.09 -29.25 -11.78
N ARG A 342 -5.34 -29.14 -12.88
CA ARG A 342 -5.90 -29.52 -14.17
C ARG A 342 -6.44 -30.94 -13.97
N SER A 343 -7.72 -31.14 -14.22
CA SER A 343 -8.24 -32.49 -14.44
C SER A 343 -7.32 -33.12 -15.46
N ASN A 344 -6.50 -34.09 -15.05
CA ASN A 344 -5.82 -34.93 -16.01
C ASN A 344 -6.91 -35.45 -16.93
N GLY A 345 -6.80 -35.15 -18.22
CA GLY A 345 -7.67 -35.69 -19.24
C GLY A 345 -7.52 -37.20 -19.27
N ALA A 346 -8.24 -37.89 -18.41
CA ALA A 346 -8.78 -39.19 -18.70
C ALA A 346 -10.15 -38.91 -19.34
N ALA A 347 -10.19 -38.96 -20.66
CA ALA A 347 -11.44 -39.16 -21.38
C ALA A 347 -12.02 -40.50 -20.91
N GLY A 348 -12.88 -40.46 -19.89
CA GLY A 348 -13.79 -41.55 -19.57
C GLY A 348 -15.00 -41.46 -20.51
N PRO A 349 -15.51 -42.58 -21.04
CA PRO A 349 -16.53 -42.55 -22.07
C PRO A 349 -17.81 -41.93 -21.53
N ASP A 350 -18.38 -41.07 -22.37
CA ASP A 350 -19.69 -40.45 -22.24
C ASP A 350 -20.73 -41.48 -21.80
N ARG A 351 -21.36 -41.25 -20.66
CA ARG A 351 -22.54 -42.02 -20.22
C ARG A 351 -23.72 -41.06 -20.25
N PRO A 352 -24.71 -41.25 -21.15
CA PRO A 352 -25.80 -40.31 -21.29
C PRO A 352 -26.66 -40.35 -20.02
N LEU A 353 -26.92 -39.17 -19.46
CA LEU A 353 -27.90 -38.98 -18.40
C LEU A 353 -29.30 -39.24 -19.01
N ARG A 354 -30.02 -40.17 -18.38
CA ARG A 354 -31.47 -40.34 -18.55
C ARG A 354 -32.23 -39.29 -17.74
#